data_AF-A0A1H5P9Z7-F1
#
_entry.id   AF-A0A1H5P9Z7-F1
#
_cell.length_a   1.000
_cell.length_b   1.000
_cell.length_c   1.000
_cell.angle_alpha   90.00
_cell.angle_beta   90.00
_cell.angle_gamma   90.00
#
_symmetry.space_group_name_H-M   'P 1'
#
loop_
_entity.id
_entity.type
_entity.pdbx_description
1 polymer ?
#
loop_
_entity_poly.entity_id
_entity_poly.type
_entity_poly.pdbx_seq_one_letter_code
_entity_poly.pdbx_strand_id
1 'polypeptide(L)'
;MEELAYIPSPSRGVIHLGPIPLRGYAFCIIIGVFVAVWLGNKRWIARGGRAGTVADIAVWAVPFGLVGGRLYHVITDYELYFSAGRDWVDAFKVWQGGLGIWGAIALGAVGAWIGCRRRGIPLPAYADAIAPGIAFAQAIGRWGNWFNQELYGRETHLPWALHITSSEGGRVPGYYHPTFLYESLWCIGVGFLVIWADRRFKLGHGRAFALYVAAYCVGRGWIEYMRVDDAHHVLGLRLNDWTAMIVFLLAVLYIVVSAKNRPGREAVVEPGAASDVGASDEGASDGEGVSDGEADGAGEPKASGEQAEAEVEDDAEVKDEAKDEVKDEAGSGTTKS
;
A
#
# COMPACT_ATOMS: atom_id res chain seq x y z
N MET A 1 15.08 32.45 12.87
CA MET A 1 16.13 31.42 12.88
C MET A 1 16.22 30.90 11.47
N GLU A 2 17.41 30.88 10.86
CA GLU A 2 17.61 30.19 9.58
C GLU A 2 17.49 28.68 9.81
N GLU A 3 16.63 28.03 9.04
CA GLU A 3 16.44 26.59 9.08
C GLU A 3 17.64 25.89 8.42
N LEU A 4 18.34 25.02 9.16
CA LEU A 4 19.57 24.36 8.71
C LEU A 4 19.32 23.31 7.61
N ALA A 5 18.15 22.65 7.63
CA ALA A 5 17.73 21.65 6.64
C ALA A 5 16.21 21.40 6.75
N TYR A 6 15.58 20.94 5.65
CA TYR A 6 14.17 20.56 5.62
C TYR A 6 13.89 19.54 4.50
N ILE A 7 12.76 18.84 4.60
CA ILE A 7 12.25 17.95 3.56
C ILE A 7 11.34 18.78 2.63
N PRO A 8 11.67 18.94 1.34
CA PRO A 8 10.83 19.67 0.41
C PRO A 8 9.56 18.89 0.10
N SER A 9 8.42 19.59 -0.05
CA SER A 9 7.21 19.02 -0.62
C SER A 9 7.09 19.32 -2.12
N PRO A 10 6.48 18.43 -2.92
CA PRO A 10 6.25 18.68 -4.33
C PRO A 10 5.26 19.83 -4.51
N SER A 11 5.56 20.79 -5.40
CA SER A 11 4.69 21.93 -5.68
C SER A 11 3.34 21.54 -6.29
N ARG A 12 3.24 20.36 -6.91
CA ARG A 12 2.01 19.77 -7.45
C ARG A 12 1.98 18.27 -7.15
N GLY A 13 0.84 17.77 -6.65
CA GLY A 13 0.62 16.35 -6.40
C GLY A 13 0.14 15.55 -7.63
N VAL A 14 0.15 16.16 -8.82
CA VAL A 14 -0.39 15.59 -10.06
C VAL A 14 0.61 15.73 -11.19
N ILE A 15 0.89 14.62 -11.87
CA ILE A 15 1.64 14.56 -13.12
C ILE A 15 0.64 14.33 -14.24
N HIS A 16 0.63 15.16 -15.28
CA HIS A 16 -0.27 14.99 -16.42
C HIS A 16 0.43 14.16 -17.50
N LEU A 17 -0.11 12.96 -17.78
CA LEU A 17 0.29 12.17 -18.95
C LEU A 17 -0.74 12.44 -20.06
N GLY A 18 -0.55 13.54 -20.79
CA GLY A 18 -1.56 14.05 -21.73
C GLY A 18 -2.87 14.41 -21.00
N PRO A 19 -4.04 13.87 -21.39
CA PRO A 19 -5.32 14.20 -20.76
C PRO A 19 -5.54 13.51 -19.39
N ILE A 20 -4.66 12.57 -18.99
CA ILE A 20 -4.86 11.76 -17.78
C ILE A 20 -4.07 12.37 -16.61
N PRO A 21 -4.75 12.92 -15.58
CA PRO A 21 -4.07 13.37 -14.36
C PRO A 21 -3.66 12.17 -13.50
N LEU A 22 -2.36 11.88 -13.44
CA LEU A 22 -1.79 10.89 -12.54
C LEU A 22 -1.49 11.53 -11.20
N ARG A 23 -2.27 11.16 -10.18
CA ARG A 23 -2.11 11.68 -8.82
C ARG A 23 -1.08 10.86 -8.07
N GLY A 24 -0.14 11.51 -7.39
CA GLY A 24 0.95 10.84 -6.66
C GLY A 24 0.42 9.83 -5.63
N TYR A 25 -0.66 10.17 -4.92
CA TYR A 25 -1.27 9.24 -3.96
C TYR A 25 -1.81 7.97 -4.62
N ALA A 26 -2.36 8.05 -5.84
CA ALA A 26 -2.92 6.90 -6.54
C ALA A 26 -1.80 5.91 -6.90
N PHE A 27 -0.65 6.44 -7.33
CA PHE A 27 0.55 5.64 -7.57
C PHE A 27 1.05 4.95 -6.29
N CYS A 28 1.13 5.67 -5.17
CA CYS A 28 1.49 5.09 -3.87
C CYS A 28 0.52 3.96 -3.46
N ILE A 29 -0.79 4.13 -3.66
CA ILE A 29 -1.78 3.08 -3.36
C ILE A 29 -1.56 1.85 -4.24
N ILE A 30 -1.37 2.02 -5.55
CA ILE A 30 -1.14 0.90 -6.49
C ILE A 30 0.11 0.12 -6.11
N ILE A 31 1.22 0.80 -5.83
CA ILE A 31 2.45 0.17 -5.34
C ILE A 31 2.19 -0.54 -4.01
N GLY A 32 1.48 0.10 -3.08
CA GLY A 32 1.13 -0.51 -1.80
C GLY A 32 0.36 -1.81 -1.97
N VAL A 33 -0.67 -1.83 -2.82
CA VAL A 33 -1.44 -3.05 -3.14
C VAL A 33 -0.55 -4.11 -3.76
N PHE A 34 0.30 -3.75 -4.73
CA PHE A 34 1.25 -4.68 -5.35
C PHE A 34 2.18 -5.30 -4.30
N VAL A 35 2.79 -4.50 -3.43
CA VAL A 35 3.67 -4.96 -2.36
C VAL A 35 2.93 -5.87 -1.38
N ALA A 36 1.70 -5.54 -1.01
CA ALA A 36 0.88 -6.37 -0.13
C ALA A 36 0.58 -7.74 -0.75
N VAL A 37 0.18 -7.78 -2.02
CA VAL A 37 -0.13 -9.02 -2.75
C VAL A 37 1.14 -9.84 -2.98
N TRP A 38 2.22 -9.23 -3.45
CA TRP A 38 3.49 -9.91 -3.72
C TRP A 38 4.09 -10.53 -2.47
N LEU A 39 4.24 -9.74 -1.40
CA LEU A 39 4.79 -10.23 -0.14
C LEU A 39 3.85 -11.23 0.53
N GLY A 40 2.54 -10.96 0.48
CA GLY A 40 1.51 -11.89 0.96
C GLY A 40 1.60 -13.23 0.26
N ASN A 41 1.74 -13.26 -1.07
CA ASN A 41 1.86 -14.48 -1.87
C ASN A 41 3.13 -15.26 -1.51
N LYS A 42 4.28 -14.59 -1.40
CA LYS A 42 5.53 -15.23 -0.98
C LYS A 42 5.39 -15.88 0.40
N ARG A 43 4.68 -15.23 1.33
CA ARG A 43 4.44 -15.75 2.68
C ARG A 43 3.38 -16.84 2.72
N TRP A 44 2.38 -16.78 1.84
CA TRP A 44 1.35 -17.81 1.69
C TRP A 44 1.96 -19.12 1.18
N ILE A 45 2.81 -19.04 0.16
CA ILE A 45 3.57 -20.19 -0.37
C ILE A 45 4.48 -20.78 0.71
N ALA A 46 5.20 -19.93 1.46
CA ALA A 46 6.04 -20.38 2.57
C ALA A 46 5.25 -21.02 3.74
N ARG A 47 3.92 -20.92 3.73
CA ARG A 47 3.01 -21.58 4.69
C ARG A 47 2.36 -22.84 4.11
N GLY A 48 2.70 -23.25 2.88
CA GLY A 48 2.12 -24.40 2.19
C GLY A 48 0.88 -24.07 1.35
N GLY A 49 0.64 -22.80 1.04
CA GLY A 49 -0.44 -22.36 0.16
C GLY A 49 -0.05 -22.33 -1.32
N ARG A 50 -1.05 -22.29 -2.21
CA ARG A 50 -0.85 -22.25 -3.67
C ARG A 50 -0.44 -20.85 -4.14
N ALA A 51 0.48 -20.78 -5.11
CA ALA A 51 0.83 -19.52 -5.75
C ALA A 51 -0.39 -18.91 -6.45
N GLY A 52 -0.53 -17.58 -6.38
CA GLY A 52 -1.66 -16.86 -6.96
C GLY A 52 -2.85 -16.72 -6.02
N THR A 53 -2.95 -17.54 -4.97
CA THR A 53 -4.12 -17.50 -4.07
C THR A 53 -4.37 -16.14 -3.43
N VAL A 54 -3.30 -15.43 -3.08
CA VAL A 54 -3.42 -14.08 -2.53
C VAL A 54 -3.94 -13.07 -3.56
N ALA A 55 -3.50 -13.17 -4.81
CA ALA A 55 -3.97 -12.30 -5.89
C ALA A 55 -5.45 -12.54 -6.18
N ASP A 56 -5.88 -13.81 -6.23
CA ASP A 56 -7.26 -14.16 -6.48
C ASP A 56 -8.22 -13.69 -5.38
N ILE A 57 -7.77 -13.68 -4.12
CA ILE A 57 -8.55 -13.11 -3.01
C ILE A 57 -8.54 -11.58 -3.10
N ALA A 58 -7.45 -10.96 -3.54
CA ALA A 58 -7.38 -9.52 -3.77
C ALA A 58 -8.38 -9.05 -4.84
N VAL A 59 -8.67 -9.88 -5.86
CA VAL A 59 -9.72 -9.62 -6.87
C VAL A 59 -11.11 -9.47 -6.23
N TRP A 60 -11.37 -10.10 -5.07
CA TRP A 60 -12.59 -9.86 -4.29
C TRP A 60 -12.44 -8.69 -3.33
N ALA A 61 -11.33 -8.62 -2.60
CA ALA A 61 -11.13 -7.64 -1.53
C ALA A 61 -11.07 -6.19 -2.05
N VAL A 62 -10.36 -5.94 -3.15
CA VAL A 62 -10.13 -4.57 -3.68
C VAL A 62 -11.42 -3.93 -4.21
N PRO A 63 -12.23 -4.58 -5.08
CA PRO A 63 -13.48 -3.99 -5.55
C PRO A 63 -14.48 -3.78 -4.42
N PHE A 64 -14.61 -4.73 -3.50
CA PHE A 64 -15.47 -4.56 -2.32
C PHE A 64 -15.00 -3.40 -1.43
N GLY A 65 -13.69 -3.23 -1.26
CA GLY A 65 -13.13 -2.08 -0.54
C GLY A 65 -13.45 -0.76 -1.23
N LEU A 66 -13.34 -0.68 -2.56
CA LEU A 66 -13.69 0.53 -3.32
C LEU A 66 -15.17 0.87 -3.17
N VAL A 67 -16.05 -0.13 -3.33
CA VAL A 67 -17.51 0.02 -3.17
C VAL A 67 -17.85 0.43 -1.75
N GLY A 68 -17.25 -0.21 -0.74
CA GLY A 68 -17.48 0.11 0.67
C GLY A 68 -17.01 1.50 1.04
N GLY A 69 -15.85 1.91 0.55
CA GLY A 69 -15.35 3.26 0.78
C GLY A 69 -16.28 4.31 0.21
N ARG A 70 -16.80 4.06 -1.00
CA ARG A 70 -17.78 4.96 -1.60
C ARG A 70 -19.10 4.99 -0.83
N LEU A 71 -19.63 3.81 -0.50
CA LEU A 71 -20.89 3.68 0.23
C LEU A 71 -20.83 4.39 1.58
N TYR A 72 -19.75 4.21 2.34
CA TYR A 72 -19.57 4.87 3.63
C TYR A 72 -19.57 6.39 3.48
N HIS A 73 -18.82 6.93 2.51
CA HIS A 73 -18.78 8.37 2.27
C HIS A 73 -20.14 8.94 1.85
N VAL A 74 -20.89 8.23 1.00
CA VAL A 74 -22.25 8.65 0.60
C VAL A 74 -23.21 8.63 1.79
N ILE A 75 -23.04 7.69 2.72
CA ILE A 75 -23.87 7.61 3.93
C ILE A 75 -23.51 8.72 4.92
N THR A 76 -22.23 8.97 5.18
CA THR A 76 -21.79 9.96 6.16
C THR A 76 -21.97 11.39 5.65
N ASP A 77 -21.74 11.61 4.37
CA ASP A 77 -21.78 12.93 3.73
C ASP A 77 -22.96 13.03 2.75
N TYR A 78 -24.11 12.46 3.12
CA TYR A 78 -25.31 12.36 2.27
C TYR A 78 -25.79 13.72 1.75
N GLU A 79 -25.57 14.80 2.52
CA GLU A 79 -25.92 16.17 2.13
C GLU A 79 -25.20 16.63 0.86
N LEU A 80 -24.00 16.10 0.57
CA LEU A 80 -23.26 16.42 -0.65
C LEU A 80 -23.94 15.91 -1.94
N TYR A 81 -24.88 14.97 -1.81
CA TYR A 81 -25.52 14.27 -2.92
C TYR A 81 -27.03 14.50 -2.99
N PHE A 82 -27.69 14.62 -1.83
CA PHE A 82 -29.15 14.63 -1.74
C PHE A 82 -29.74 15.97 -1.27
N SER A 83 -28.92 16.99 -1.03
CA SER A 83 -29.43 18.34 -0.70
C SER A 83 -29.92 19.09 -1.95
N ALA A 84 -30.74 20.13 -1.74
CA ALA A 84 -31.31 20.92 -2.82
C ALA A 84 -30.21 21.53 -3.72
N GLY A 85 -30.30 21.28 -5.03
CA GLY A 85 -29.31 21.75 -6.01
C GLY A 85 -28.10 20.84 -6.23
N ARG A 86 -28.06 19.65 -5.61
CA ARG A 86 -27.04 18.61 -5.85
C ARG A 86 -27.58 17.50 -6.74
N ASP A 87 -26.67 16.80 -7.42
CA ASP A 87 -27.00 15.67 -8.28
C ASP A 87 -26.67 14.34 -7.57
N TRP A 88 -27.68 13.50 -7.34
CA TRP A 88 -27.51 12.19 -6.73
C TRP A 88 -26.62 11.26 -7.56
N VAL A 89 -26.50 11.48 -8.87
CA VAL A 89 -25.61 10.70 -9.75
C VAL A 89 -24.14 10.89 -9.36
N ASP A 90 -23.79 12.02 -8.73
CA ASP A 90 -22.44 12.24 -8.19
C ASP A 90 -22.07 11.15 -7.17
N ALA A 91 -23.02 10.53 -6.48
CA ALA A 91 -22.78 9.44 -5.53
C ALA A 91 -22.08 8.23 -6.18
N PHE A 92 -22.16 8.03 -7.50
CA PHE A 92 -21.46 6.95 -8.21
C PHE A 92 -20.10 7.34 -8.78
N LYS A 93 -19.77 8.63 -8.79
CA LYS A 93 -18.55 9.17 -9.41
C LYS A 93 -17.32 8.96 -8.52
N VAL A 94 -16.88 7.71 -8.36
CA VAL A 94 -15.72 7.32 -7.53
C VAL A 94 -14.41 8.01 -7.94
N TRP A 95 -14.30 8.47 -9.18
CA TRP A 95 -13.14 9.21 -9.70
C TRP A 95 -13.09 10.68 -9.24
N GLN A 96 -14.16 11.21 -8.66
CA GLN A 96 -14.18 12.53 -8.05
C GLN A 96 -13.64 12.54 -6.61
N GLY A 97 -13.23 11.40 -6.08
CA GLY A 97 -12.77 11.24 -4.70
C GLY A 97 -13.91 10.82 -3.76
N GLY A 98 -13.78 11.13 -2.46
CA GLY A 98 -14.80 10.79 -1.48
C GLY A 98 -14.91 9.29 -1.21
N LEU A 99 -13.85 8.71 -0.66
CA LEU A 99 -13.81 7.31 -0.23
C LEU A 99 -13.52 7.26 1.27
N GLY A 100 -14.47 6.73 2.04
CA GLY A 100 -14.34 6.55 3.48
C GLY A 100 -13.50 5.32 3.83
N ILE A 101 -12.44 5.49 4.62
CA ILE A 101 -11.54 4.38 4.99
C ILE A 101 -12.26 3.27 5.77
N TRP A 102 -13.20 3.62 6.64
CA TRP A 102 -13.95 2.64 7.44
C TRP A 102 -14.82 1.72 6.58
N GLY A 103 -15.49 2.28 5.58
CA GLY A 103 -16.24 1.50 4.60
C GLY A 103 -15.35 0.59 3.77
N ALA A 104 -14.19 1.10 3.35
CA ALA A 104 -13.23 0.33 2.56
C ALA A 104 -12.66 -0.86 3.34
N ILE A 105 -12.32 -0.66 4.61
CA ILE A 105 -11.85 -1.75 5.49
C ILE A 105 -12.97 -2.78 5.71
N ALA A 106 -14.19 -2.33 6.02
CA ALA A 106 -15.31 -3.21 6.35
C ALA A 106 -15.70 -4.10 5.17
N LEU A 107 -16.03 -3.53 4.01
CA LEU A 107 -16.40 -4.33 2.85
C LEU A 107 -15.19 -5.03 2.23
N GLY A 108 -13.99 -4.45 2.28
CA GLY A 108 -12.77 -5.13 1.86
C GLY A 108 -12.52 -6.44 2.63
N ALA A 109 -12.77 -6.44 3.94
CA ALA A 109 -12.73 -7.65 4.77
C ALA A 109 -13.83 -8.66 4.38
N VAL A 110 -15.03 -8.19 4.03
CA VAL A 110 -16.11 -9.05 3.49
C VAL A 110 -15.69 -9.68 2.15
N GLY A 111 -15.08 -8.91 1.24
CA GLY A 111 -14.55 -9.42 -0.02
C GLY A 111 -13.47 -10.48 0.21
N ALA A 112 -12.53 -10.22 1.12
CA ALA A 112 -11.52 -11.20 1.51
C ALA A 112 -12.14 -12.48 2.11
N TRP A 113 -13.17 -12.34 2.95
CA TRP A 113 -13.91 -13.46 3.52
C TRP A 113 -14.62 -14.30 2.46
N ILE A 114 -15.29 -13.67 1.48
CA ILE A 114 -15.93 -14.35 0.35
C ILE A 114 -14.88 -15.12 -0.46
N GLY A 115 -13.75 -14.48 -0.79
CA GLY A 115 -12.64 -15.12 -1.51
C GLY A 115 -12.07 -16.32 -0.76
N CYS A 116 -11.84 -16.18 0.55
CA CYS A 116 -11.36 -17.27 1.39
C CYS A 116 -12.37 -18.43 1.45
N ARG A 117 -13.66 -18.12 1.64
CA ARG A 117 -14.72 -19.12 1.79
C ARG A 117 -14.97 -19.89 0.49
N ARG A 118 -14.86 -19.24 -0.67
CA ARG A 118 -14.93 -19.90 -1.98
C ARG A 118 -13.79 -20.88 -2.23
N ARG A 119 -12.65 -20.68 -1.57
CA ARG A 119 -11.47 -21.56 -1.69
C ARG A 119 -11.32 -22.55 -0.54
N GLY A 120 -12.23 -22.51 0.44
CA GLY A 120 -12.14 -23.35 1.63
C GLY A 120 -10.91 -23.04 2.51
N ILE A 121 -10.33 -21.84 2.40
CA ILE A 121 -9.16 -21.46 3.21
C ILE A 121 -9.57 -20.71 4.48
N PRO A 122 -8.88 -20.91 5.61
CA PRO A 122 -9.17 -20.21 6.85
C PRO A 122 -8.71 -18.74 6.76
N LEU A 123 -9.66 -17.81 6.89
CA LEU A 123 -9.40 -16.36 6.89
C LEU A 123 -8.29 -15.92 7.88
N PRO A 124 -8.18 -16.47 9.11
CA PRO A 124 -7.10 -16.10 10.03
C PRO A 124 -5.70 -16.43 9.49
N ALA A 125 -5.53 -17.58 8.82
CA ALA A 125 -4.25 -17.95 8.22
C ALA A 125 -3.89 -17.01 7.06
N TYR A 126 -4.89 -16.65 6.24
CA TYR A 126 -4.74 -15.68 5.16
C TYR A 126 -4.34 -14.31 5.72
N ALA A 127 -5.06 -13.82 6.73
CA ALA A 127 -4.78 -12.55 7.41
C ALA A 127 -3.34 -12.51 7.96
N ASP A 128 -2.87 -13.59 8.59
CA ASP A 128 -1.50 -13.70 9.11
C ASP A 128 -0.43 -13.67 8.01
N ALA A 129 -0.74 -14.21 6.83
CA ALA A 129 0.19 -14.18 5.69
C ALA A 129 0.33 -12.76 5.14
N ILE A 130 -0.79 -12.05 4.96
CA ILE A 130 -0.82 -10.70 4.35
C ILE A 130 -0.49 -9.57 5.34
N ALA A 131 -0.57 -9.78 6.65
CA ALA A 131 -0.40 -8.73 7.66
C ALA A 131 0.85 -7.84 7.47
N PRO A 132 2.06 -8.39 7.23
CA PRO A 132 3.22 -7.54 6.94
C PRO A 132 3.07 -6.76 5.63
N GLY A 133 2.45 -7.36 4.62
CA GLY A 133 2.16 -6.71 3.35
C GLY A 133 1.25 -5.51 3.52
N ILE A 134 0.22 -5.61 4.36
CA ILE A 134 -0.66 -4.49 4.71
C ILE A 134 0.14 -3.37 5.38
N ALA A 135 1.01 -3.70 6.35
CA ALA A 135 1.83 -2.68 7.03
C ALA A 135 2.76 -1.93 6.06
N PHE A 136 3.42 -2.63 5.15
CA PHE A 136 4.24 -1.96 4.12
C PHE A 136 3.40 -1.17 3.13
N ALA A 137 2.21 -1.67 2.74
CA ALA A 137 1.28 -0.92 1.90
C ALA A 137 0.84 0.39 2.56
N GLN A 138 0.55 0.37 3.86
CA GLN A 138 0.28 1.58 4.63
C GLN A 138 1.48 2.52 4.63
N ALA A 139 2.70 2.00 4.84
CA ALA A 139 3.91 2.81 4.83
C ALA A 139 4.11 3.55 3.50
N ILE A 140 3.86 2.86 2.38
CA ILE A 140 3.96 3.42 1.03
C ILE A 140 2.81 4.41 0.79
N GLY A 141 1.60 4.07 1.21
CA GLY A 141 0.42 4.94 1.09
C GLY A 141 0.61 6.31 1.76
N ARG A 142 1.36 6.38 2.87
CA ARG A 142 1.66 7.65 3.57
C ARG A 142 2.44 8.64 2.70
N TRP A 143 3.25 8.17 1.76
CA TRP A 143 3.93 9.05 0.80
C TRP A 143 2.95 9.77 -0.14
N GLY A 144 1.73 9.25 -0.30
CA GLY A 144 0.65 9.97 -0.97
C GLY A 144 0.29 11.29 -0.28
N ASN A 145 0.38 11.34 1.05
CA ASN A 145 0.11 12.57 1.81
C ASN A 145 1.21 13.62 1.64
N TRP A 146 2.46 13.17 1.44
CA TRP A 146 3.56 14.04 1.07
C TRP A 146 3.36 14.68 -0.30
N PHE A 147 2.94 13.90 -1.32
CA PHE A 147 2.56 14.45 -2.63
C PHE A 147 1.38 15.41 -2.57
N ASN A 148 0.40 15.13 -1.70
CA ASN A 148 -0.80 15.94 -1.55
C ASN A 148 -0.62 17.14 -0.59
N GLN A 149 0.54 17.29 0.04
CA GLN A 149 0.79 18.28 1.10
C GLN A 149 -0.32 18.30 2.16
N GLU A 150 -0.68 17.15 2.71
CA GLU A 150 -1.80 17.01 3.65
C GLU A 150 -1.42 16.17 4.89
N LEU A 151 -2.23 16.29 5.94
CA LEU A 151 -2.13 15.50 7.18
C LEU A 151 -0.78 15.63 7.91
N TYR A 152 -0.11 16.78 7.78
CA TYR A 152 1.13 17.13 8.50
C TYR A 152 0.88 17.48 9.97
N GLY A 153 1.95 17.46 10.79
CA GLY A 153 1.86 17.68 12.24
C GLY A 153 1.92 19.16 12.63
N ARG A 154 2.28 19.42 13.90
CA ARG A 154 2.48 20.79 14.41
C ARG A 154 3.64 21.50 13.73
N GLU A 155 3.64 22.83 13.80
CA GLU A 155 4.79 23.65 13.39
C GLU A 155 6.05 23.23 14.16
N THR A 156 7.19 23.20 13.46
CA THR A 156 8.44 22.72 14.02
C THR A 156 9.64 23.36 13.33
N HIS A 157 10.75 23.46 14.06
CA HIS A 157 12.03 24.02 13.61
C HIS A 157 13.15 22.95 13.61
N LEU A 158 12.76 21.68 13.52
CA LEU A 158 13.69 20.57 13.47
C LEU A 158 14.33 20.48 12.08
N PRO A 159 15.58 20.00 11.96
CA PRO A 159 16.29 19.94 10.67
C PRO A 159 15.72 18.92 9.67
N TRP A 160 14.67 18.19 10.04
CA TRP A 160 13.89 17.31 9.17
C TRP A 160 12.44 17.77 9.03
N ALA A 161 12.14 19.04 9.31
CA ALA A 161 10.81 19.60 9.12
C ALA A 161 10.33 19.42 7.68
N LEU A 162 9.05 19.15 7.50
CA LEU A 162 8.39 19.15 6.20
C LEU A 162 8.06 20.60 5.83
N HIS A 163 8.59 21.07 4.71
CA HIS A 163 8.23 22.36 4.17
C HIS A 163 6.96 22.24 3.33
N ILE A 164 5.88 22.88 3.77
CA ILE A 164 4.61 23.01 3.04
C ILE A 164 4.65 24.32 2.26
N THR A 165 4.49 24.22 0.94
CA THR A 165 4.64 25.33 0.01
C THR A 165 3.31 25.87 -0.50
N SER A 166 2.27 25.03 -0.51
CA SER A 166 0.97 25.37 -1.08
C SER A 166 0.03 26.00 -0.03
N SER A 167 -0.64 27.08 -0.43
CA SER A 167 -1.78 27.65 0.31
C SER A 167 -3.13 27.15 -0.21
N GLU A 168 -3.15 26.25 -1.20
CA GLU A 168 -4.39 25.72 -1.76
C GLU A 168 -5.18 24.94 -0.71
N GLY A 169 -6.51 24.99 -0.77
CA GLY A 169 -7.38 24.22 0.14
C GLY A 169 -7.33 24.66 1.60
N GLY A 170 -6.91 25.91 1.89
CA GLY A 170 -6.86 26.46 3.25
C GLY A 170 -5.59 26.08 4.04
N ARG A 171 -4.57 25.55 3.36
CA ARG A 171 -3.27 25.23 3.96
C ARG A 171 -2.49 26.51 4.29
N VAL A 172 -1.71 26.47 5.37
CA VAL A 172 -0.78 27.54 5.73
C VAL A 172 0.62 27.09 5.33
N PRO A 173 1.32 27.83 4.44
CA PRO A 173 2.72 27.54 4.12
C PRO A 173 3.60 27.68 5.36
N GLY A 174 4.54 26.76 5.54
CA GLY A 174 5.37 26.72 6.74
C GLY A 174 6.11 25.41 6.93
N TYR A 175 6.72 25.24 8.11
CA TYR A 175 7.53 24.08 8.48
C TYR A 175 6.82 23.28 9.56
N TYR A 176 6.53 22.01 9.25
CA TYR A 176 5.71 21.15 10.08
C TYR A 176 6.37 19.81 10.35
N HIS A 177 5.94 19.13 11.41
CA HIS A 177 6.37 17.75 11.64
C HIS A 177 5.96 16.84 10.46
N PRO A 178 6.90 16.08 9.84
CA PRO A 178 6.60 15.14 8.77
C PRO A 178 5.91 13.89 9.32
N THR A 179 4.66 14.01 9.76
CA THR A 179 3.84 12.89 10.26
C THR A 179 3.81 11.73 9.27
N PHE A 180 3.68 12.00 7.97
CA PHE A 180 3.72 10.96 6.93
C PHE A 180 4.97 10.07 7.03
N LEU A 181 6.13 10.66 7.32
CA LEU A 181 7.41 9.96 7.45
C LEU A 181 7.43 9.15 8.74
N TYR A 182 6.98 9.73 9.85
CA TYR A 182 6.86 9.05 11.13
C TYR A 182 5.93 7.83 11.04
N GLU A 183 4.76 8.00 10.41
CA GLU A 183 3.80 6.94 10.15
C GLU A 183 4.39 5.86 9.23
N SER A 184 5.11 6.27 8.18
CA SER A 184 5.74 5.36 7.21
C SER A 184 6.81 4.50 7.87
N LEU A 185 7.73 5.11 8.62
CA LEU A 185 8.78 4.42 9.37
C LEU A 185 8.21 3.49 10.43
N TRP A 186 7.16 3.92 11.14
CA TRP A 186 6.47 3.06 12.10
C TRP A 186 5.86 1.83 11.41
N CYS A 187 5.14 2.03 10.31
CA CYS A 187 4.51 0.95 9.55
C CYS A 187 5.55 -0.03 8.97
N ILE A 188 6.71 0.46 8.51
CA ILE A 188 7.85 -0.38 8.12
C ILE A 188 8.34 -1.21 9.31
N GLY A 189 8.54 -0.57 10.47
CA GLY A 189 8.91 -1.24 11.71
C GLY A 189 7.91 -2.32 12.12
N VAL A 190 6.60 -2.05 12.01
CA VAL A 190 5.52 -3.01 12.26
C VAL A 190 5.60 -4.18 11.27
N GLY A 191 5.81 -3.92 9.99
CA GLY A 191 5.97 -4.97 8.98
C GLY A 191 7.12 -5.92 9.32
N PHE A 192 8.28 -5.38 9.69
CA PHE A 192 9.42 -6.18 10.14
C PHE A 192 9.17 -6.90 11.47
N LEU A 193 8.55 -6.23 12.45
CA LEU A 193 8.17 -6.82 13.73
C LEU A 193 7.29 -8.06 13.52
N VAL A 194 6.27 -7.96 12.67
CA VAL A 194 5.36 -9.07 12.40
C VAL A 194 6.10 -10.20 11.68
N ILE A 195 6.97 -9.90 10.69
CA ILE A 195 7.78 -10.94 10.03
C ILE A 195 8.70 -11.65 11.02
N TRP A 196 9.37 -10.90 11.89
CA TRP A 196 10.27 -11.44 12.90
C TRP A 196 9.52 -12.31 13.90
N ALA A 197 8.44 -11.80 14.49
CA ALA A 197 7.65 -12.52 15.47
C ALA A 197 7.01 -13.79 14.87
N ASP A 198 6.51 -13.68 13.64
CA ASP A 198 5.92 -14.80 12.91
C ASP A 198 6.93 -15.92 12.65
N ARG A 199 8.18 -15.59 12.33
CA ARG A 199 9.27 -16.58 12.17
C ARG A 199 9.73 -17.14 13.52
N ARG A 200 9.90 -16.29 14.52
CA ARG A 200 10.47 -16.66 15.83
C ARG A 200 9.52 -17.49 16.69
N PHE A 201 8.22 -17.20 16.63
CA PHE A 201 7.19 -17.81 17.48
C PHE A 201 6.23 -18.71 16.70
N LYS A 202 6.42 -18.86 15.38
CA LYS A 202 5.54 -19.62 14.47
C LYS A 202 4.07 -19.22 14.70
N LEU A 203 3.79 -17.93 14.52
CA LEU A 203 2.45 -17.39 14.71
C LEU A 203 1.50 -17.97 13.64
N GLY A 204 0.26 -18.24 14.07
CA GLY A 204 -0.83 -18.78 13.28
C GLY A 204 -2.15 -18.50 13.98
N HIS A 205 -3.26 -18.89 13.39
CA HIS A 205 -4.61 -18.67 13.91
C HIS A 205 -4.92 -17.18 14.15
N GLY A 206 -4.49 -16.30 13.24
CA GLY A 206 -4.78 -14.85 13.27
C GLY A 206 -3.88 -14.05 14.20
N ARG A 207 -2.89 -14.67 14.86
CA ARG A 207 -2.03 -14.01 15.86
C ARG A 207 -1.05 -13.02 15.24
N ALA A 208 -0.56 -13.27 14.02
CA ALA A 208 0.33 -12.34 13.33
C ALA A 208 -0.43 -11.09 12.86
N PHE A 209 -1.68 -11.26 12.39
CA PHE A 209 -2.57 -10.16 12.07
C PHE A 209 -2.94 -9.36 13.32
N ALA A 210 -3.27 -10.02 14.43
CA ALA A 210 -3.55 -9.34 15.69
C ALA A 210 -2.33 -8.58 16.22
N LEU A 211 -1.11 -9.11 16.04
CA LEU A 211 0.13 -8.39 16.37
C LEU A 211 0.30 -7.13 15.51
N TYR A 212 0.03 -7.23 14.21
CA TYR A 212 0.00 -6.07 13.31
C TYR A 212 -0.97 -5.00 13.82
N VAL A 213 -2.22 -5.40 14.14
CA VAL A 213 -3.25 -4.47 14.64
C VAL A 213 -2.80 -3.81 15.95
N ALA A 214 -2.30 -4.58 16.91
CA ALA A 214 -1.82 -4.05 18.19
C ALA A 214 -0.67 -3.05 17.99
N ALA A 215 0.34 -3.41 17.19
CA ALA A 215 1.50 -2.56 16.94
C ALA A 215 1.12 -1.28 16.14
N TYR A 216 0.16 -1.37 15.22
CA TYR A 216 -0.39 -0.21 14.52
C TYR A 216 -1.12 0.74 15.48
N CYS A 217 -1.96 0.21 16.40
CA CYS A 217 -2.65 1.02 17.41
C CYS A 217 -1.69 1.77 18.33
N VAL A 218 -0.56 1.15 18.72
CA VAL A 218 0.49 1.86 19.49
C VAL A 218 1.05 3.02 18.69
N GLY A 219 1.31 2.83 17.40
CA GLY A 219 1.75 3.89 16.49
C GLY A 219 0.78 5.06 16.45
N ARG A 220 -0.52 4.75 16.33
CA ARG A 220 -1.57 5.76 16.28
C ARG A 220 -1.57 6.66 17.51
N GLY A 221 -1.33 6.15 18.71
CA GLY A 221 -1.35 6.96 19.93
C GLY A 221 -0.35 8.13 19.93
N TRP A 222 0.92 7.90 19.60
CA TRP A 222 1.92 8.98 19.62
C TRP A 222 1.87 9.87 18.38
N ILE A 223 1.46 9.34 17.22
CA ILE A 223 1.26 10.14 16.01
C ILE A 223 0.07 11.09 16.16
N GLU A 224 -1.04 10.60 16.71
CA GLU A 224 -2.25 11.39 16.95
C GLU A 224 -1.97 12.52 17.96
N TYR A 225 -1.12 12.29 18.97
CA TYR A 225 -0.65 13.33 19.89
C TYR A 225 0.07 14.50 19.19
N MET A 226 0.76 14.25 18.06
CA MET A 226 1.46 15.27 17.29
C MET A 226 0.58 15.99 16.26
N ARG A 227 -0.63 15.50 15.99
CA ARG A 227 -1.53 16.10 15.00
C ARG A 227 -2.23 17.34 15.57
N VAL A 228 -2.55 18.27 14.66
CA VAL A 228 -3.22 19.55 14.97
C VAL A 228 -4.65 19.57 14.44
N ASP A 229 -5.05 18.62 13.60
CA ASP A 229 -6.36 18.67 12.93
C ASP A 229 -7.54 18.67 13.91
N ASP A 230 -8.63 19.32 13.54
CA ASP A 230 -9.89 19.27 14.28
C ASP A 230 -10.39 17.82 14.39
N ALA A 231 -10.52 17.34 15.61
CA ALA A 231 -11.04 16.01 15.90
C ALA A 231 -12.07 16.10 17.03
N HIS A 232 -13.06 15.21 17.01
CA HIS A 232 -13.99 15.09 18.13
C HIS A 232 -13.25 14.58 19.36
N HIS A 233 -13.26 15.40 20.42
CA HIS A 233 -12.67 15.06 21.70
C HIS A 233 -13.74 14.47 22.62
N VAL A 234 -13.40 13.35 23.27
CA VAL A 234 -14.21 12.71 24.31
C VAL A 234 -13.30 12.52 25.50
N LEU A 235 -13.65 13.13 26.64
CA LEU A 235 -12.86 13.09 27.87
C LEU A 235 -11.40 13.58 27.69
N GLY A 236 -11.18 14.59 26.85
CA GLY A 236 -9.87 15.19 26.61
C GLY A 236 -8.96 14.40 25.65
N LEU A 237 -9.39 13.23 25.16
CA LEU A 237 -8.70 12.45 24.12
C LEU A 237 -9.49 12.49 22.82
N ARG A 238 -8.80 12.30 21.69
CA ARG A 238 -9.47 12.24 20.39
C ARG A 238 -10.22 10.91 20.26
N LEU A 239 -11.33 10.88 19.53
CA LEU A 239 -12.10 9.65 19.27
C LEU A 239 -11.23 8.54 18.65
N ASN A 240 -10.24 8.92 17.84
CA ASN A 240 -9.26 8.01 17.28
C ASN A 240 -8.41 7.30 18.35
N ASP A 241 -8.06 7.97 19.45
CA ASP A 241 -7.29 7.41 20.55
C ASP A 241 -8.10 6.35 21.29
N TRP A 242 -9.36 6.65 21.60
CA TRP A 242 -10.30 5.69 22.19
C TRP A 242 -10.47 4.45 21.32
N THR A 243 -10.66 4.66 20.02
CA THR A 243 -10.80 3.57 19.05
C THR A 243 -9.52 2.73 19.02
N ALA A 244 -8.35 3.37 18.97
CA ALA A 244 -7.07 2.67 18.98
C ALA A 244 -6.85 1.88 20.27
N MET A 245 -7.20 2.42 21.44
CA MET A 245 -7.11 1.73 22.73
C MET A 245 -8.01 0.48 22.79
N ILE A 246 -9.27 0.60 22.38
CA ILE A 246 -10.21 -0.53 22.38
C ILE A 246 -9.71 -1.63 21.42
N VAL A 247 -9.35 -1.24 20.20
CA VAL A 247 -8.84 -2.20 19.19
C VAL A 247 -7.54 -2.84 19.65
N PHE A 248 -6.64 -2.09 20.31
CA PHE A 248 -5.43 -2.63 20.90
C PHE A 248 -5.72 -3.69 21.96
N LEU A 249 -6.61 -3.39 22.91
CA LEU A 249 -6.98 -4.34 23.98
C LEU A 249 -7.61 -5.61 23.40
N LEU A 250 -8.50 -5.48 22.41
CA LEU A 250 -9.10 -6.62 21.73
C LEU A 250 -8.05 -7.46 20.98
N ALA A 251 -7.10 -6.82 20.31
CA ALA A 251 -6.02 -7.51 19.61
C ALA A 251 -5.11 -8.29 20.58
N VAL A 252 -4.73 -7.67 21.70
CA VAL A 252 -3.92 -8.34 22.75
C VAL A 252 -4.70 -9.50 23.37
N LEU A 253 -5.97 -9.28 23.72
CA LEU A 253 -6.84 -10.33 24.25
C LEU A 253 -6.95 -11.51 23.27
N TYR A 254 -7.14 -11.21 21.98
CA TYR A 254 -7.19 -12.23 20.94
C TYR A 254 -5.88 -13.03 20.84
N ILE A 255 -4.71 -12.37 20.89
CA ILE A 255 -3.41 -13.05 20.90
C ILE A 255 -3.32 -14.02 22.09
N VAL A 256 -3.67 -13.57 23.29
CA VAL A 256 -3.61 -14.38 24.52
C VAL A 256 -4.56 -15.57 24.46
N VAL A 257 -5.82 -15.35 24.07
CA VAL A 257 -6.84 -16.41 23.96
C VAL A 257 -6.48 -17.40 22.86
N SER A 258 -6.05 -16.92 21.69
CA SER A 258 -5.64 -17.76 20.57
C SER A 258 -4.43 -18.61 20.92
N ALA A 259 -3.42 -18.03 21.60
CA ALA A 259 -2.24 -18.77 22.04
C ALA A 259 -2.56 -19.88 23.06
N LYS A 260 -3.56 -19.67 23.93
CA LYS A 260 -4.02 -20.69 24.89
C LYS A 260 -4.84 -21.80 24.23
N ASN A 261 -5.73 -21.45 23.30
CA ASN A 261 -6.68 -22.40 22.72
C ASN A 261 -6.08 -23.21 21.55
N ARG A 262 -5.16 -22.60 20.78
CA ARG A 262 -4.58 -23.20 19.57
C ARG A 262 -3.10 -22.85 19.47
N PRO A 263 -2.24 -23.49 20.30
CA PRO A 263 -0.81 -23.26 20.23
C PRO A 263 -0.25 -23.69 18.87
N GLY A 264 0.65 -22.88 18.31
CA GLY A 264 1.30 -23.16 17.04
C GLY A 264 0.58 -22.64 15.79
N ARG A 265 1.02 -23.11 14.63
CA ARG A 265 0.55 -22.70 13.30
C ARG A 265 -0.32 -23.79 12.69
N GLU A 266 -1.25 -23.41 11.82
CA GLU A 266 -2.06 -24.32 11.02
C GLU A 266 -1.18 -25.30 10.23
N ALA A 267 -1.50 -26.60 10.30
CA ALA A 267 -0.77 -27.64 9.57
C ALA A 267 -1.11 -27.64 8.06
N VAL A 268 -2.35 -27.27 7.71
CA VAL A 268 -2.82 -27.13 6.33
C VAL A 268 -3.50 -25.78 6.19
N VAL A 269 -2.96 -24.92 5.34
CA VAL A 269 -3.51 -23.58 5.06
C VAL A 269 -4.41 -23.55 3.84
N GLU A 270 -4.24 -24.49 2.91
CA GLU A 270 -5.03 -24.59 1.69
C GLU A 270 -5.27 -26.06 1.32
N PRO A 271 -6.53 -26.54 1.31
CA PRO A 271 -6.83 -27.91 0.91
C PRO A 271 -6.37 -28.20 -0.54
N GLY A 272 -5.72 -29.34 -0.76
CA GLY A 272 -5.28 -29.78 -2.09
C GLY A 272 -4.03 -29.08 -2.64
N ALA A 273 -3.42 -28.13 -1.91
CA ALA A 273 -2.20 -27.48 -2.37
C ALA A 273 -1.00 -28.45 -2.46
N ALA A 274 -0.91 -29.43 -1.56
CA ALA A 274 0.18 -30.41 -1.57
C ALA A 274 0.06 -31.45 -2.70
N SER A 275 -1.16 -31.78 -3.15
CA SER A 275 -1.39 -32.72 -4.25
C SER A 275 -1.05 -32.13 -5.62
N ASP A 276 -1.26 -30.82 -5.81
CA ASP A 276 -0.97 -30.16 -7.08
C ASP A 276 0.53 -30.07 -7.37
N VAL A 277 1.36 -29.91 -6.34
CA VAL A 277 2.82 -29.89 -6.48
C VAL A 277 3.36 -31.26 -6.90
N GLY A 278 2.79 -32.35 -6.39
CA GLY A 278 3.16 -33.72 -6.80
C GLY A 278 2.75 -34.04 -8.23
N ALA A 279 1.57 -33.60 -8.67
CA ALA A 279 1.10 -33.82 -10.03
C ALA A 279 1.92 -33.05 -11.09
N SER A 280 2.49 -31.89 -10.74
CA SER A 280 3.38 -31.15 -11.64
C SER A 280 4.77 -31.75 -11.81
N ASP A 281 5.25 -32.52 -10.82
CA ASP A 281 6.54 -33.24 -10.91
C ASP A 281 6.39 -34.59 -11.64
N GLU A 282 5.26 -35.29 -11.49
CA GLU A 282 5.00 -36.57 -12.18
C GLU A 282 4.69 -36.42 -13.68
N GLY A 283 4.22 -35.25 -14.12
CA GLY A 283 3.98 -34.96 -15.55
C GLY A 283 5.24 -34.75 -16.41
N ALA A 284 6.44 -34.80 -15.80
CA ALA A 284 7.71 -34.58 -16.48
C ALA A 284 8.54 -35.86 -16.72
N SER A 285 8.09 -37.04 -16.25
CA SER A 285 8.88 -38.30 -16.38
C SER A 285 8.33 -39.35 -17.36
N ASP A 286 7.16 -39.16 -17.96
CA ASP A 286 6.57 -40.18 -18.85
C ASP A 286 6.86 -39.88 -20.32
N GLY A 287 8.10 -40.16 -20.71
CA GLY A 287 8.59 -40.01 -22.07
C GLY A 287 9.75 -40.94 -22.43
N GLU A 288 9.83 -42.15 -21.86
CA GLU A 288 10.74 -43.19 -22.37
C GLU A 288 10.02 -44.54 -22.49
N GLY A 289 9.80 -44.93 -23.75
CA GLY A 289 9.25 -46.21 -24.16
C GLY A 289 9.90 -46.68 -25.46
N VAL A 290 11.13 -47.17 -25.33
CA VAL A 290 11.85 -48.24 -26.07
C VAL A 290 11.49 -48.48 -27.55
N SER A 291 12.51 -48.35 -28.42
CA SER A 291 12.73 -49.32 -29.51
C SER A 291 14.24 -49.52 -29.74
N ASP A 292 14.72 -50.74 -29.51
CA ASP A 292 16.07 -51.21 -29.83
C ASP A 292 16.32 -51.27 -31.34
N GLY A 293 17.56 -50.97 -31.75
CA GLY A 293 18.08 -51.19 -33.09
C GLY A 293 19.56 -50.80 -33.22
N GLU A 294 20.45 -51.79 -33.21
CA GLU A 294 21.90 -51.70 -33.49
C GLU A 294 22.24 -51.04 -34.83
N ALA A 295 23.31 -50.22 -34.85
CA ALA A 295 24.53 -50.42 -35.68
C ALA A 295 25.45 -49.18 -35.71
N ASP A 296 26.73 -49.43 -35.40
CA ASP A 296 27.99 -48.87 -35.92
C ASP A 296 28.12 -47.41 -36.41
N GLY A 297 29.22 -46.77 -35.97
CA GLY A 297 30.03 -45.94 -36.87
C GLY A 297 30.56 -44.61 -36.33
N ALA A 298 31.78 -44.64 -35.79
CA ALA A 298 32.89 -43.67 -35.89
C ALA A 298 32.61 -42.15 -36.08
N GLY A 299 33.25 -41.33 -35.22
CA GLY A 299 33.52 -39.93 -35.54
C GLY A 299 33.73 -38.98 -34.35
N GLU A 300 34.90 -39.04 -33.74
CA GLU A 300 35.53 -38.00 -32.91
C GLU A 300 35.64 -36.61 -33.62
N PRO A 301 36.10 -35.50 -32.99
CA PRO A 301 35.73 -34.88 -31.70
C PRO A 301 35.72 -33.32 -31.79
N LYS A 302 35.76 -32.66 -30.62
CA LYS A 302 36.23 -31.27 -30.33
C LYS A 302 35.25 -30.11 -30.57
N ALA A 303 35.32 -29.01 -29.83
CA ALA A 303 35.95 -28.61 -28.56
C ALA A 303 35.58 -27.13 -28.31
N SER A 304 35.74 -26.70 -27.05
CA SER A 304 36.00 -25.33 -26.56
C SER A 304 34.93 -24.26 -26.87
N GLY A 305 34.45 -23.48 -25.92
CA GLY A 305 35.18 -22.74 -24.89
C GLY A 305 34.81 -21.26 -25.13
N GLU A 306 34.05 -20.64 -24.22
CA GLU A 306 34.56 -19.66 -23.23
C GLU A 306 34.28 -18.23 -23.76
N GLN A 307 33.36 -17.48 -23.11
CA GLN A 307 33.58 -16.20 -22.38
C GLN A 307 34.24 -15.09 -23.24
N ALA A 308 33.93 -13.79 -23.19
CA ALA A 308 33.31 -12.90 -22.22
C ALA A 308 32.97 -11.55 -22.91
N GLU A 309 32.13 -10.75 -22.25
CA GLU A 309 32.27 -9.31 -21.98
C GLU A 309 32.62 -8.25 -23.06
N ALA A 310 31.72 -7.23 -23.10
CA ALA A 310 31.96 -5.77 -23.09
C ALA A 310 32.52 -5.13 -24.40
N GLU A 311 32.37 -3.86 -24.78
CA GLU A 311 32.12 -2.52 -24.21
C GLU A 311 31.43 -1.64 -25.32
N VAL A 312 30.55 -0.67 -25.01
CA VAL A 312 30.73 0.81 -24.86
C VAL A 312 30.96 1.63 -26.15
N GLU A 313 30.43 2.85 -26.12
CA GLU A 313 30.67 4.07 -26.95
C GLU A 313 29.89 4.19 -28.26
N ASP A 314 29.60 5.37 -28.79
CA ASP A 314 29.31 6.76 -28.35
C ASP A 314 29.03 7.47 -29.70
N ASP A 315 28.30 8.58 -29.71
CA ASP A 315 28.66 9.76 -30.54
C ASP A 315 27.56 10.83 -30.57
N ALA A 316 28.04 12.04 -30.31
CA ALA A 316 27.44 13.35 -30.43
C ALA A 316 27.30 13.80 -31.92
N GLU A 317 26.60 14.86 -32.32
CA GLU A 317 26.91 16.30 -32.21
C GLU A 317 25.80 17.09 -32.98
N VAL A 318 25.17 18.18 -32.47
CA VAL A 318 25.58 19.62 -32.40
C VAL A 318 25.25 20.45 -33.69
N LYS A 319 24.27 21.39 -33.65
CA LYS A 319 24.30 22.88 -33.93
C LYS A 319 23.04 23.35 -34.71
N ASP A 320 22.55 24.61 -34.73
CA ASP A 320 22.88 25.92 -34.14
C ASP A 320 21.67 26.90 -34.37
N GLU A 321 21.55 27.91 -33.49
CA GLU A 321 21.20 29.35 -33.72
C GLU A 321 19.93 29.80 -34.49
N ALA A 322 19.28 30.97 -34.31
CA ALA A 322 19.23 32.06 -33.30
C ALA A 322 18.22 33.15 -33.77
N LYS A 323 17.78 34.04 -32.85
CA LYS A 323 17.36 35.48 -33.04
C LYS A 323 16.04 35.81 -33.78
N ASP A 324 15.29 36.90 -33.56
CA ASP A 324 15.29 38.15 -32.76
C ASP A 324 13.80 38.62 -32.68
N GLU A 325 13.23 39.04 -31.54
CA GLU A 325 13.18 40.40 -30.93
C GLU A 325 12.14 41.41 -31.50
N VAL A 326 11.52 42.20 -30.59
CA VAL A 326 11.07 43.63 -30.71
C VAL A 326 9.68 43.87 -31.37
N LYS A 327 8.71 44.69 -30.88
CA LYS A 327 8.64 45.80 -29.90
C LYS A 327 7.18 46.29 -29.67
N ASP A 328 6.97 46.97 -28.52
CA ASP A 328 6.19 48.23 -28.28
C ASP A 328 4.68 48.33 -28.63
N GLU A 329 3.79 49.09 -27.97
CA GLU A 329 3.87 50.10 -26.90
C GLU A 329 2.45 50.43 -26.36
N ALA A 330 2.43 50.89 -25.10
CA ALA A 330 1.71 52.04 -24.54
C ALA A 330 0.16 52.20 -24.56
N GLY A 331 -0.35 52.67 -23.39
CA GLY A 331 -1.50 53.58 -23.28
C GLY A 331 -2.52 53.20 -22.19
N SER A 332 -2.31 53.60 -20.93
CA SER A 332 -2.91 54.80 -20.30
C SER A 332 -4.36 54.66 -19.82
N GLY A 333 -4.61 54.88 -18.52
CA GLY A 333 -5.77 55.68 -18.07
C GLY A 333 -6.62 55.20 -16.87
N THR A 334 -6.29 55.71 -15.67
CA THR A 334 -7.20 56.57 -14.85
C THR A 334 -8.42 55.98 -14.08
N THR A 335 -8.23 55.88 -12.75
CA THR A 335 -9.08 56.31 -11.58
C THR A 335 -10.47 55.73 -11.22
N LYS A 336 -10.64 55.55 -9.88
CA LYS A 336 -11.81 55.79 -8.98
C LYS A 336 -13.07 54.94 -9.24
N SER A 337 -13.80 54.38 -8.27
CA SER A 337 -13.89 54.53 -6.81
C SER A 337 -14.08 53.16 -6.14
#